data_AF-J9UHF4-F1
#
_entry.id   AF-J9UHF4-F1
#
_cell.length_a   1.000
_cell.length_b   1.000
_cell.length_c   1.000
_cell.angle_alpha   90.00
_cell.angle_beta   90.00
_cell.angle_gamma   90.00
#
_symmetry.space_group_name_H-M   'P 1'
#
loop_
_entity.id
_entity.type
_entity.pdbx_description
1 polymer ?
#
loop_
_entity_poly.entity_id
_entity_poly.type
_entity_poly.pdbx_seq_one_letter_code
_entity_poly.pdbx_strand_id
1 'polypeptide(L)'
;MTKKIFLLLFTVLLLSIMFISCKKFDTTATNIQGTSANPYISIDPILGQDYKLQVETKGNQITIGIVSGTSPKLVGDAEVIDKLYQEKGSSNYSFQNGVMSGNFSILSTDQIKISFVRNTPPYLSVRDIICTSAKNP
;
A
#
# COMPACT_ATOMS: atom_id res chain seq x y z
N MET A 1 18.64 37.89 37.38
CA MET A 1 17.63 37.80 36.29
C MET A 1 18.12 37.02 35.07
N THR A 2 19.41 37.06 34.74
CA THR A 2 20.03 36.46 33.54
C THR A 2 19.88 34.94 33.41
N LYS A 3 19.95 34.16 34.51
CA LYS A 3 19.80 32.69 34.45
C LYS A 3 18.42 32.22 33.96
N LYS A 4 17.34 32.95 34.31
CA LYS A 4 15.97 32.61 33.87
C LYS A 4 15.76 32.92 32.39
N ILE A 5 16.37 34.01 31.90
CA ILE A 5 16.34 34.43 30.50
C ILE A 5 17.11 33.44 29.62
N PHE A 6 18.28 32.97 30.08
CA PHE A 6 19.07 31.97 29.37
C PHE A 6 18.33 30.63 29.23
N LEU A 7 17.67 30.17 30.30
CA LEU A 7 16.88 28.94 30.28
C LEU A 7 15.69 29.03 29.31
N LEU A 8 15.03 30.20 29.24
CA LEU A 8 13.92 30.46 28.33
C LEU A 8 14.37 30.46 26.86
N LEU A 9 15.50 31.09 26.55
CA LEU A 9 16.07 31.09 25.20
C LEU A 9 16.49 29.68 24.75
N PHE A 10 17.06 28.90 25.66
CA PHE A 10 17.45 27.52 25.37
C PHE A 10 16.25 26.60 25.11
N THR A 11 15.14 26.79 25.84
CA THR A 11 13.89 26.04 25.59
C THR A 11 13.26 26.41 24.26
N VAL A 12 13.17 27.70 23.92
CA VAL A 12 12.66 28.15 22.62
C VAL A 12 13.51 27.59 21.47
N LEU A 13 14.83 27.56 21.62
CA LEU A 13 15.74 26.97 20.63
C LEU A 13 15.46 25.47 20.42
N LEU A 14 15.37 24.68 21.49
CA LEU A 14 15.07 23.25 21.40
C LEU A 14 13.70 22.98 20.75
N LEU A 15 12.67 23.74 21.13
CA LEU A 15 11.34 23.65 20.52
C LEU A 15 11.39 23.99 19.03
N SER A 16 12.11 25.05 18.64
CA SER A 16 12.24 25.43 17.22
C SER A 16 12.94 24.35 16.38
N ILE A 17 13.97 23.67 16.91
CA ILE A 17 14.65 22.56 16.22
C ILE A 17 13.72 21.36 16.05
N MET A 18 12.87 21.06 17.03
CA MET A 18 11.85 20.01 16.92
C MET A 18 10.82 20.32 15.84
N PHE A 19 10.35 21.56 15.74
CA PHE A 19 9.39 21.96 14.70
C PHE A 19 10.01 22.00 13.30
N ILE A 20 11.29 22.37 13.16
CA ILE A 20 12.00 22.35 11.86
C ILE A 20 12.31 20.90 11.42
N SER A 21 12.60 20.00 12.36
CA SER A 21 12.86 18.58 12.05
C SER A 21 11.61 17.80 11.69
N CYS A 22 10.42 18.34 11.92
CA CYS A 22 9.17 17.82 11.38
C CYS A 22 9.02 18.26 9.92
N LYS A 23 9.90 17.76 9.05
CA LYS A 23 9.77 17.93 7.61
C LYS A 23 8.47 17.24 7.21
N LYS A 24 7.47 18.01 6.79
CA LYS A 24 6.29 17.46 6.09
C LYS A 24 6.83 16.64 4.93
N PHE A 25 6.68 15.32 4.98
CA PHE A 25 6.84 14.49 3.80
C PHE A 25 5.75 14.96 2.83
N ASP A 26 6.16 15.61 1.75
CA ASP A 26 5.25 15.98 0.68
C ASP A 26 4.93 14.69 -0.09
N THR A 27 3.98 13.94 0.43
CA THR A 27 3.36 12.81 -0.22
C THR A 27 2.26 13.34 -1.12
N THR A 28 2.66 14.07 -2.17
CA THR A 28 1.86 14.09 -3.39
C THR A 28 1.62 12.63 -3.74
N ALA A 29 0.38 12.18 -3.59
CA ALA A 29 -0.01 10.79 -3.77
C ALA A 29 0.66 10.25 -5.03
N THR A 30 1.62 9.35 -4.87
CA THR A 30 2.31 8.72 -6.00
C THR A 30 1.22 8.07 -6.82
N ASN A 31 0.98 8.57 -8.03
CA ASN A 31 -0.08 8.05 -8.89
C ASN A 31 0.13 6.56 -9.10
N ILE A 32 -0.84 5.77 -8.68
CA ILE A 32 -0.81 4.31 -8.82
C ILE A 32 -0.89 3.98 -10.31
N GLN A 33 0.03 3.16 -10.82
CA GLN A 33 0.12 2.78 -12.24
C GLN A 33 -0.61 1.48 -12.57
N GLY A 34 -0.96 0.70 -11.54
CA GLY A 34 -1.68 -0.56 -11.67
C GLY A 34 -3.05 -0.34 -12.28
N THR A 35 -3.17 -0.49 -13.59
CA THR A 35 -4.43 -0.37 -14.34
C THR A 35 -4.81 -1.73 -14.91
N SER A 36 -6.03 -1.88 -15.40
CA SER A 36 -6.43 -3.13 -16.08
C SER A 36 -5.51 -3.49 -17.26
N ALA A 37 -4.88 -2.51 -17.91
CA ALA A 37 -3.91 -2.73 -18.98
C ALA A 37 -2.50 -3.12 -18.48
N ASN A 38 -2.15 -2.74 -17.24
CA ASN A 38 -0.85 -3.01 -16.62
C ASN A 38 -1.05 -3.29 -15.12
N PRO A 39 -1.54 -4.48 -14.74
CA PRO A 39 -1.74 -4.81 -13.34
C PRO A 39 -0.40 -4.93 -12.60
N TYR A 40 -0.43 -4.78 -11.27
CA TYR A 40 0.67 -5.24 -10.44
C TYR A 40 0.58 -6.75 -10.27
N ILE A 41 1.68 -7.46 -10.48
CA ILE A 41 1.76 -8.91 -10.31
C ILE A 41 2.77 -9.23 -9.23
N SER A 42 2.48 -10.19 -8.34
CA SER A 42 3.45 -10.60 -7.32
C SER A 42 4.73 -11.14 -7.94
N ILE A 43 5.87 -10.72 -7.38
CA ILE A 43 7.18 -11.22 -7.79
C ILE A 43 7.25 -12.71 -7.46
N ASP A 44 6.95 -13.02 -6.20
CA ASP A 44 6.99 -14.37 -5.67
C ASP A 44 5.66 -15.12 -5.87
N PRO A 45 5.71 -16.45 -5.99
CA PRO A 45 4.51 -17.27 -5.95
C PRO A 45 3.81 -17.19 -4.59
N ILE A 46 2.48 -17.27 -4.61
CA ILE A 46 1.65 -17.33 -3.42
C ILE A 46 1.16 -18.77 -3.17
N LEU A 47 0.79 -19.07 -1.93
CA LEU A 47 0.16 -20.35 -1.56
C LEU A 47 1.02 -21.60 -1.82
N GLY A 48 2.34 -21.45 -1.99
CA GLY A 48 3.24 -22.57 -2.25
C GLY A 48 3.02 -23.26 -3.60
N GLN A 49 2.31 -22.61 -4.51
CA GLN A 49 2.07 -23.07 -5.89
C GLN A 49 2.48 -21.98 -6.87
N ASP A 50 2.53 -22.30 -8.17
CA ASP A 50 2.79 -21.32 -9.23
C ASP A 50 1.55 -20.45 -9.51
N TYR A 51 1.09 -19.78 -8.46
CA TYR A 51 0.07 -18.75 -8.51
C TYR A 51 0.69 -17.42 -8.13
N LYS A 52 0.23 -16.34 -8.77
CA LYS A 52 0.67 -14.98 -8.47
C LYS A 52 -0.53 -14.13 -8.09
N LEU A 53 -0.30 -13.15 -7.24
CA LEU A 53 -1.31 -12.16 -6.92
C LEU A 53 -1.36 -11.12 -8.04
N GLN A 54 -2.56 -10.79 -8.50
CA GLN A 54 -2.82 -9.69 -9.41
C GLN A 54 -3.55 -8.58 -8.67
N VAL A 55 -3.06 -7.34 -8.79
CA VAL A 55 -3.67 -6.17 -8.18
C VAL A 55 -3.85 -5.07 -9.22
N GLU A 56 -5.09 -4.63 -9.39
CA GLU A 56 -5.46 -3.49 -10.22
C GLU A 56 -6.03 -2.39 -9.36
N THR A 57 -5.76 -1.14 -9.73
CA THR A 57 -6.30 0.03 -9.05
C THR A 57 -7.03 0.93 -10.05
N LYS A 58 -8.20 1.40 -9.67
CA LYS A 58 -9.04 2.27 -10.50
C LYS A 58 -9.71 3.33 -9.64
N GLY A 59 -9.10 4.51 -9.54
CA GLY A 59 -9.59 5.58 -8.67
C GLY A 59 -9.63 5.12 -7.21
N ASN A 60 -10.84 5.01 -6.64
CA ASN A 60 -11.06 4.55 -5.25
C ASN A 60 -11.33 3.05 -5.14
N GLN A 61 -11.07 2.28 -6.20
CA GLN A 61 -11.28 0.84 -6.25
C GLN A 61 -9.94 0.11 -6.36
N ILE A 62 -9.82 -1.02 -5.66
CA ILE A 62 -8.78 -2.03 -5.87
C ILE A 62 -9.45 -3.34 -6.27
N THR A 63 -8.89 -4.02 -7.26
CA THR A 63 -9.29 -5.38 -7.65
C THR A 63 -8.14 -6.32 -7.35
N ILE A 64 -8.41 -7.39 -6.59
CA ILE A 64 -7.42 -8.37 -6.16
C ILE A 64 -7.81 -9.73 -6.73
N GLY A 65 -6.99 -10.23 -7.66
CA GLY A 65 -7.15 -11.52 -8.30
C GLY A 65 -5.97 -12.45 -8.02
N ILE A 66 -6.15 -13.74 -8.31
CA ILE A 66 -5.08 -14.72 -8.36
C ILE A 66 -4.93 -15.14 -9.81
N VAL A 67 -3.72 -15.15 -10.35
CA VAL A 67 -3.41 -15.66 -11.69
C VAL A 67 -2.48 -16.85 -11.61
N SER A 68 -2.44 -17.65 -12.67
CA SER A 68 -1.39 -18.68 -12.82
C SER A 68 -0.05 -18.02 -13.18
N GLY A 69 1.07 -18.53 -12.67
CA GLY A 69 2.39 -18.12 -13.12
C GLY A 69 2.65 -18.42 -14.60
N THR A 70 1.90 -19.38 -15.17
CA THR A 70 2.01 -19.78 -16.59
C THR A 70 1.02 -19.06 -17.52
N SER A 71 0.03 -18.35 -16.99
CA SER A 71 -1.03 -17.72 -17.79
C SER A 71 -1.61 -16.50 -17.06
N PRO A 72 -1.82 -15.36 -17.75
CA PRO A 72 -2.44 -14.16 -17.16
C PRO A 72 -3.94 -14.34 -16.86
N LYS A 73 -4.47 -15.56 -16.94
CA LYS A 73 -5.86 -15.85 -16.64
C LYS A 73 -6.07 -15.93 -15.13
N LEU A 74 -7.15 -15.28 -14.67
CA LEU A 74 -7.61 -15.39 -13.29
C LEU A 74 -7.99 -16.84 -12.94
N VAL A 75 -7.51 -17.27 -11.79
CA VAL A 75 -7.87 -18.51 -11.12
C VAL A 75 -8.97 -18.17 -10.12
N GLY A 76 -10.22 -18.33 -10.57
CA GLY A 76 -11.41 -17.92 -9.82
C GLY A 76 -11.81 -16.46 -10.06
N ASP A 77 -12.67 -15.95 -9.18
CA ASP A 77 -13.18 -14.57 -9.25
C ASP A 77 -12.25 -13.59 -8.54
N ALA A 78 -12.06 -12.43 -9.17
CA ALA A 78 -11.35 -11.32 -8.56
C ALA A 78 -12.25 -10.60 -7.54
N GLU A 79 -11.65 -10.16 -6.44
CA GLU A 79 -12.32 -9.39 -5.41
C GLU A 79 -12.22 -7.91 -5.72
N VAL A 80 -13.38 -7.27 -5.88
CA VAL A 80 -13.47 -5.83 -6.12
C VAL A 80 -13.79 -5.14 -4.79
N ILE A 81 -12.94 -4.18 -4.41
CA ILE A 81 -13.09 -3.41 -3.18
C ILE A 81 -13.16 -1.93 -3.52
N ASP A 82 -14.35 -1.36 -3.33
CA ASP A 82 -14.69 0.02 -3.69
C ASP A 82 -14.47 1.04 -2.57
N LYS A 83 -14.01 0.57 -1.40
CA LYS A 83 -13.80 1.38 -0.20
C LYS A 83 -12.33 1.33 0.21
N LEU A 84 -11.55 2.20 -0.42
CA LEU A 84 -10.19 2.50 -0.02
C LEU A 84 -10.17 3.65 0.99
N TYR A 85 -9.47 3.44 2.10
CA TYR A 85 -9.22 4.45 3.12
C TYR A 85 -7.75 4.83 3.08
N GLN A 86 -7.48 6.12 2.94
CA GLN A 86 -6.14 6.68 2.93
C GLN A 86 -6.08 7.82 3.95
N GLU A 87 -5.13 7.77 4.86
CA GLU A 87 -4.83 8.95 5.67
C GLU A 87 -4.15 10.01 4.80
N LYS A 88 -4.54 11.26 4.98
CA LYS A 88 -4.00 12.37 4.17
C LYS A 88 -2.49 12.42 4.34
N GLY A 89 -1.79 12.24 3.23
CA GLY A 89 -0.33 12.25 3.19
C GLY A 89 0.34 10.90 3.51
N SER A 90 -0.42 9.80 3.53
CA SER A 90 0.10 8.44 3.62
C SER A 90 0.17 7.79 2.24
N SER A 91 1.20 6.98 1.98
CA SER A 91 1.22 6.07 0.83
C SER A 91 0.57 4.71 1.13
N ASN A 92 -0.05 4.58 2.32
CA ASN A 92 -0.74 3.39 2.77
C ASN A 92 -2.24 3.55 2.62
N TYR A 93 -2.86 2.51 2.09
CA TYR A 93 -4.30 2.40 1.88
C TYR A 93 -4.78 1.18 2.63
N SER A 94 -5.81 1.33 3.44
CA SER A 94 -6.53 0.20 4.04
C SER A 94 -7.85 -0.02 3.31
N PHE A 95 -8.32 -1.25 3.32
CA PHE A 95 -9.52 -1.62 2.58
C PHE A 95 -10.28 -2.75 3.27
N GLN A 96 -11.60 -2.76 3.11
CA GLN A 96 -12.46 -3.87 3.53
C GLN A 96 -13.75 -3.93 2.70
N ASN A 97 -14.24 -5.12 2.40
CA ASN A 97 -15.52 -5.34 1.70
C ASN A 97 -16.42 -6.41 2.36
N GLY A 98 -16.26 -6.70 3.66
CA GLY A 98 -17.03 -7.75 4.37
C GLY A 98 -16.57 -9.18 4.07
N VAL A 99 -16.00 -9.40 2.88
CA VAL A 99 -15.38 -10.64 2.42
C VAL A 99 -13.87 -10.63 2.71
N MET A 100 -13.21 -9.50 2.43
CA MET A 100 -11.77 -9.30 2.54
C MET A 100 -11.47 -8.02 3.31
N SER A 101 -10.38 -8.03 4.06
CA SER A 101 -9.79 -6.83 4.66
C SER A 101 -8.27 -6.84 4.54
N GLY A 102 -7.67 -5.67 4.41
CA GLY A 102 -6.23 -5.59 4.18
C GLY A 102 -5.71 -4.17 4.08
N ASN A 103 -4.46 -4.09 3.65
CA ASN A 103 -3.79 -2.84 3.33
C ASN A 103 -2.83 -3.05 2.17
N PHE A 104 -2.58 -1.97 1.44
CA PHE A 104 -1.46 -1.90 0.52
C PHE A 104 -0.69 -0.59 0.71
N SER A 105 0.62 -0.65 0.52
CA SER A 105 1.54 0.47 0.57
C SER A 105 2.13 0.68 -0.82
N ILE A 106 2.13 1.93 -1.29
CA ILE A 106 2.88 2.28 -2.50
C ILE A 106 4.35 2.45 -2.10
N LEU A 107 5.21 1.58 -2.64
CA LEU A 107 6.66 1.65 -2.44
C LEU A 107 7.31 2.54 -3.51
N SER A 108 6.82 2.45 -4.74
CA SER A 108 7.23 3.28 -5.87
C SER A 108 6.10 3.35 -6.91
N THR A 109 6.33 4.01 -8.05
CA THR A 109 5.38 4.03 -9.19
C THR A 109 5.01 2.63 -9.67
N ASP A 110 5.99 1.72 -9.66
CA ASP A 110 5.87 0.39 -10.24
C ASP A 110 5.87 -0.72 -9.19
N GLN A 111 5.87 -0.38 -7.90
CA GLN A 111 5.89 -1.38 -6.85
C GLN A 111 4.92 -1.05 -5.72
N ILE A 112 4.13 -2.05 -5.34
CA ILE A 112 3.28 -2.03 -4.17
C ILE A 112 3.63 -3.18 -3.23
N LYS A 113 3.37 -2.99 -1.95
CA LYS A 113 3.34 -4.06 -0.95
C LYS A 113 1.91 -4.26 -0.48
N ILE A 114 1.42 -5.49 -0.46
CA ILE A 114 0.03 -5.78 -0.10
C ILE A 114 -0.08 -6.91 0.93
N SER A 115 -0.98 -6.71 1.89
CA SER A 115 -1.36 -7.68 2.91
C SER A 115 -2.88 -7.74 3.02
N PHE A 116 -3.46 -8.93 3.02
CA PHE A 116 -4.91 -9.08 3.22
C PHE A 116 -5.28 -10.43 3.84
N VAL A 117 -6.48 -10.46 4.41
CA VAL A 117 -7.14 -11.67 4.90
C VAL A 117 -8.53 -11.72 4.28
N ARG A 118 -8.90 -12.89 3.75
CA ARG A 118 -10.25 -13.23 3.31
C ARG A 118 -10.95 -13.92 4.48
N ASN A 119 -12.02 -13.30 4.97
CA ASN A 119 -12.78 -13.71 6.14
C ASN A 119 -13.96 -14.63 5.78
N THR A 120 -14.14 -14.94 4.50
CA THR A 120 -15.11 -15.91 4.00
C THR A 120 -14.40 -17.01 3.22
N PRO A 121 -14.96 -18.22 3.16
CA PRO A 121 -14.40 -19.30 2.36
C PRO A 121 -14.27 -18.94 0.86
N PRO A 122 -13.19 -19.38 0.19
CA PRO A 122 -12.01 -20.03 0.76
C PRO A 122 -11.15 -19.03 1.56
N TYR A 123 -10.82 -19.40 2.80
CA TYR A 123 -10.01 -18.54 3.67
C TYR A 123 -8.60 -18.42 3.11
N LEU A 124 -8.12 -17.18 3.01
CA LEU A 124 -6.82 -16.86 2.44
C LEU A 124 -6.20 -15.72 3.23
N SER A 125 -4.95 -15.90 3.67
CA SER A 125 -4.16 -14.82 4.26
C SER A 125 -2.89 -14.64 3.45
N VAL A 126 -2.64 -13.41 3.05
CA VAL A 126 -1.45 -13.00 2.31
C VAL A 126 -0.78 -11.87 3.10
N ARG A 127 0.53 -11.94 3.31
CA ARG A 127 1.28 -10.99 4.13
C ARG A 127 2.50 -10.49 3.39
N ASP A 128 2.62 -9.16 3.36
CA ASP A 128 3.78 -8.41 2.85
C ASP A 128 4.26 -8.86 1.45
N ILE A 129 3.32 -9.16 0.55
CA ILE A 129 3.66 -9.55 -0.82
C ILE A 129 4.00 -8.32 -1.63
N ILE A 130 5.12 -8.38 -2.33
CA ILE A 130 5.57 -7.34 -3.25
C ILE A 130 5.02 -7.64 -4.64
N CYS A 131 4.35 -6.65 -5.23
CA CYS A 131 3.83 -6.73 -6.59
C CYS A 131 4.44 -5.62 -7.45
N THR A 132 4.80 -5.96 -8.69
CA THR A 132 5.40 -5.02 -9.64
C THR A 132 4.53 -4.85 -10.88
N SER A 133 4.55 -3.65 -11.46
CA SER A 133 3.87 -3.39 -12.72
C SER A 133 4.66 -4.01 -13.88
N ALA A 134 3.98 -4.45 -14.93
CA ALA A 134 4.60 -5.05 -16.12
C ALA A 134 5.65 -4.17 -16.84
N LYS A 135 5.79 -2.89 -16.46
CA LYS A 135 6.85 -2.01 -16.99
C LYS A 135 8.24 -2.26 -16.37
N ASN A 136 8.33 -3.06 -15.31
CA ASN A 136 9.59 -3.54 -14.73
C ASN A 136 9.42 -5.01 -14.26
N PRO A 137 9.46 -5.99 -15.19
CA PRO A 137 9.50 -7.40 -14.84
C PRO A 137 10.81 -7.78 -14.12
#